data_AF-A0A9D7FJK4-F1
#
_entry.id   AF-A0A9D7FJK4-F1
#
_cell.length_a   1.000
_cell.length_b   1.000
_cell.length_c   1.000
_cell.angle_alpha   90.00
_cell.angle_beta   90.00
_cell.angle_gamma   90.00
#
_symmetry.space_group_name_H-M   'P 1'
#
loop_
_entity.id
_entity.type
_entity.pdbx_description
1 polymer ?
#
loop_
_entity_poly.entity_id
_entity_poly.type
_entity_poly.pdbx_seq_one_letter_code
_entity_poly.pdbx_strand_id
1 'polypeptide(L)'
;MKQMRMLVQTAPGKLEIQQVACPQPGPGEILMRVHYCGICGTDLMNYRGQYVWGRDSFPKFPGHEASGVVEALGEGVNHFKIGDRILPECTIGCGVCEWCKAGNYSLCRNRMKTSNGAMADYLTVPAKGVLELPRQPGAARGGLDRTGSGRRQCGSEMWKYFREIGGCHRCGNHRIRISGNLPCPGCGEILCL
;
A
#
# COMPACT_ATOMS: atom_id res chain seq x y z
N MET A 1 -19.14 -13.87 -4.39
CA MET A 1 -18.17 -12.89 -3.85
C MET A 1 -17.16 -12.56 -4.95
N LYS A 2 -16.73 -11.31 -5.09
CA LYS A 2 -15.70 -10.90 -6.06
C LYS A 2 -14.38 -11.59 -5.73
N GLN A 3 -13.66 -12.13 -6.72
CA GLN A 3 -12.32 -12.69 -6.55
C GLN A 3 -11.24 -11.66 -6.90
N MET A 4 -10.05 -11.86 -6.36
CA MET A 4 -8.86 -11.05 -6.63
C MET A 4 -7.61 -11.92 -6.68
N ARG A 5 -6.58 -11.45 -7.41
CA ARG A 5 -5.26 -12.07 -7.38
C ARG A 5 -4.44 -11.50 -6.24
N MET A 6 -3.61 -12.36 -5.66
CA MET A 6 -2.71 -12.01 -4.56
C MET A 6 -1.42 -12.82 -4.66
N LEU A 7 -0.28 -12.17 -4.44
CA LEU A 7 0.99 -12.86 -4.26
C LEU A 7 1.06 -13.45 -2.86
N VAL A 8 1.31 -14.74 -2.78
CA VAL A 8 1.38 -15.51 -1.53
C VAL A 8 2.74 -16.19 -1.47
N GLN A 9 3.48 -15.96 -0.39
CA GLN A 9 4.68 -16.70 -0.10
C GLN A 9 4.31 -17.95 0.72
N THR A 10 4.47 -19.13 0.14
CA THR A 10 4.09 -20.41 0.78
C THR A 10 5.23 -21.05 1.56
N ALA A 11 6.48 -20.69 1.25
CA ALA A 11 7.70 -21.09 1.97
C ALA A 11 8.85 -20.11 1.65
N PRO A 12 10.02 -20.21 2.30
CA PRO A 12 11.21 -19.49 1.86
C PRO A 12 11.53 -19.81 0.39
N GLY A 13 11.75 -18.78 -0.42
CA GLY A 13 12.02 -18.90 -1.85
C GLY A 13 10.82 -19.32 -2.72
N LYS A 14 9.61 -19.46 -2.16
CA LYS A 14 8.42 -19.91 -2.89
C LYS A 14 7.32 -18.86 -2.87
N LEU A 15 7.00 -18.33 -4.05
CA LEU A 15 5.92 -17.36 -4.28
C LEU A 15 4.93 -17.93 -5.30
N GLU A 16 3.65 -17.70 -5.05
CA GLU A 16 2.53 -18.15 -5.89
C GLU A 16 1.52 -17.02 -6.03
N ILE A 17 0.94 -16.86 -7.21
CA ILE A 17 -0.24 -16.01 -7.39
C ILE A 17 -1.46 -16.87 -7.12
N GLN A 18 -2.24 -16.50 -6.11
CA GLN A 18 -3.48 -17.18 -5.75
C GLN A 18 -4.70 -16.32 -6.09
N GLN A 19 -5.79 -16.97 -6.49
CA GLN A 19 -7.11 -16.35 -6.58
C GLN A 19 -7.81 -16.51 -5.23
N VAL A 20 -8.17 -15.39 -4.61
CA VAL A 20 -8.78 -15.35 -3.28
C VAL A 20 -10.02 -14.44 -3.30
N ALA A 21 -10.87 -14.55 -2.29
CA ALA A 21 -11.99 -13.63 -2.15
C ALA A 21 -11.47 -12.20 -1.93
N CYS A 22 -12.03 -11.23 -2.64
CA CYS A 22 -11.78 -9.82 -2.41
C CYS A 22 -12.29 -9.44 -1.01
N PRO A 23 -11.45 -8.83 -0.15
CA PRO A 23 -11.87 -8.45 1.19
C PRO A 23 -12.94 -7.37 1.12
N GLN A 24 -13.75 -7.28 2.18
CA GLN A 24 -14.70 -6.19 2.39
C GLN A 24 -14.13 -5.27 3.47
N PRO A 25 -14.22 -3.93 3.33
CA PRO A 25 -13.73 -3.03 4.35
C PRO A 25 -14.63 -3.09 5.59
N GLY A 26 -14.04 -3.28 6.76
CA GLY A 26 -14.73 -3.14 8.04
C GLY A 26 -14.95 -1.68 8.45
N PRO A 27 -15.60 -1.42 9.60
CA PRO A 27 -15.74 -0.06 10.13
C PRO A 27 -14.39 0.65 10.25
N GLY A 28 -14.31 1.88 9.73
CA GLY A 28 -13.09 2.69 9.72
C GLY A 28 -12.03 2.27 8.69
N GLU A 29 -12.32 1.29 7.83
CA GLU A 29 -11.41 0.83 6.77
C GLU A 29 -11.82 1.32 5.38
N ILE A 30 -10.85 1.30 4.47
CA ILE A 30 -11.02 1.59 3.06
C ILE A 30 -10.59 0.35 2.29
N LEU A 31 -11.39 -0.08 1.33
CA LEU A 31 -10.95 -1.01 0.31
C LEU A 31 -10.22 -0.21 -0.76
N MET A 32 -8.92 -0.41 -0.88
CA MET A 32 -8.09 0.17 -1.93
C MET A 32 -8.00 -0.81 -3.10
N ARG A 33 -8.22 -0.31 -4.33
CA ARG A 33 -7.75 -0.98 -5.53
C ARG A 33 -6.30 -0.59 -5.77
N VAL A 34 -5.40 -1.57 -5.65
CA VAL A 34 -3.95 -1.34 -5.76
C VAL A 34 -3.61 -1.03 -7.22
N HIS A 35 -2.85 0.04 -7.45
CA HIS A 35 -2.30 0.34 -8.78
C HIS A 35 -0.82 0.00 -8.86
N TYR A 36 -0.09 0.31 -7.79
CA TYR A 36 1.36 0.12 -7.67
C TYR A 36 1.70 -0.44 -6.29
N CYS A 37 2.65 -1.37 -6.26
CA CYS A 37 3.32 -1.81 -5.06
C CYS A 37 4.84 -1.84 -5.33
N GLY A 38 5.61 -1.17 -4.49
CA GLY A 38 7.06 -1.24 -4.47
C GLY A 38 7.56 -2.55 -3.86
N ILE A 39 8.83 -2.85 -4.11
CA ILE A 39 9.56 -3.96 -3.49
C ILE A 39 10.61 -3.34 -2.60
N CYS A 40 10.54 -3.64 -1.31
CA CYS A 40 11.52 -3.19 -0.33
C CYS A 40 12.58 -4.27 -0.07
N GLY A 41 13.72 -3.89 0.51
CA GLY A 41 14.72 -4.86 0.99
C GLY A 41 14.14 -5.85 2.01
N THR A 42 13.14 -5.43 2.80
CA THR A 42 12.43 -6.29 3.75
C THR A 42 11.59 -7.37 3.06
N ASP A 43 11.02 -7.11 1.88
CA ASP A 43 10.33 -8.13 1.09
C ASP A 43 11.33 -9.19 0.61
N LEU A 44 12.53 -8.78 0.17
CA LEU A 44 13.60 -9.71 -0.24
C LEU A 44 14.13 -10.56 0.92
N MET A 45 14.31 -9.95 2.10
CA MET A 45 14.71 -10.68 3.31
C MET A 45 13.64 -11.71 3.71
N ASN A 46 12.35 -11.34 3.64
CA ASN A 46 11.25 -12.29 3.88
C ASN A 46 11.22 -13.41 2.85
N TYR A 47 11.39 -13.08 1.57
CA TYR A 47 11.47 -14.06 0.49
C TYR A 47 12.55 -15.12 0.76
N ARG A 48 13.74 -14.69 1.20
CA ARG A 48 14.86 -15.59 1.53
C ARG A 48 14.73 -16.34 2.85
N GLY A 49 13.68 -16.08 3.65
CA GLY A 49 13.55 -16.64 5.00
C GLY A 49 14.56 -16.07 6.00
N GLN A 50 15.12 -14.90 5.73
CA GLN A 50 16.18 -14.25 6.54
C GLN A 50 15.62 -13.20 7.52
N TYR A 51 14.30 -13.08 7.62
CA TYR A 51 13.67 -12.02 8.42
C TYR A 51 13.59 -12.41 9.90
N VAL A 52 14.58 -11.96 10.66
CA VAL A 52 14.83 -12.29 12.08
C VAL A 52 13.74 -11.81 13.07
N TRP A 53 12.85 -10.92 12.63
CA TRP A 53 11.84 -10.28 13.50
C TRP A 53 10.41 -10.78 13.27
N GLY A 54 10.22 -11.76 12.37
CA GLY A 54 8.91 -12.32 12.03
C GLY A 54 8.81 -13.78 12.44
N ARG A 55 7.61 -14.22 12.85
CA ARG A 55 7.34 -15.64 13.11
C ARG A 55 7.65 -16.45 11.84
N ASP A 56 8.25 -17.63 12.00
CA ASP A 56 8.47 -18.63 10.94
C ASP A 56 7.16 -19.27 10.44
N SER A 57 6.09 -18.49 10.35
CA SER A 57 4.79 -18.94 9.89
C SER A 57 4.56 -18.52 8.45
N PHE A 58 4.22 -19.51 7.62
CA PHE A 58 3.68 -19.33 6.27
C PHE A 58 2.19 -19.68 6.26
N PRO A 59 1.38 -19.14 5.33
CA PRO A 59 1.77 -18.23 4.26
C PRO A 59 2.13 -16.80 4.71
N LYS A 60 2.92 -16.09 3.91
CA LYS A 60 3.17 -14.64 4.06
C LYS A 60 2.63 -13.87 2.87
N PHE A 61 2.31 -12.60 3.10
CA PHE A 61 1.67 -11.72 2.15
C PHE A 61 2.53 -10.46 1.97
N PRO A 62 3.38 -10.40 0.93
CA PRO A 62 4.35 -9.32 0.75
C PRO A 62 3.73 -8.02 0.24
N GLY A 63 4.52 -6.95 0.31
CA GLY A 63 4.11 -5.61 -0.13
C GLY A 63 3.59 -4.75 1.01
N HIS A 64 4.30 -3.67 1.28
CA HIS A 64 3.92 -2.66 2.28
C HIS A 64 4.15 -1.22 1.79
N GLU A 65 4.53 -1.07 0.52
CA GLU A 65 4.78 0.21 -0.14
C GLU A 65 3.84 0.33 -1.33
N ALA A 66 2.61 0.81 -1.13
CA ALA A 66 1.60 0.80 -2.20
C ALA A 66 0.90 2.13 -2.40
N SER A 67 0.32 2.28 -3.58
CA SER A 67 -0.62 3.35 -3.91
C SER A 67 -1.73 2.82 -4.79
N GLY A 68 -2.88 3.49 -4.70
CA GLY A 68 -4.07 3.05 -5.40
C GLY A 68 -5.18 4.08 -5.35
N VAL A 69 -6.40 3.58 -5.51
CA VAL A 69 -7.60 4.39 -5.39
C VAL A 69 -8.59 3.75 -4.43
N VAL A 70 -9.42 4.56 -3.79
CA VAL A 70 -10.55 4.10 -2.99
C VAL A 70 -11.53 3.37 -3.90
N GLU A 71 -11.73 2.08 -3.67
CA GLU A 71 -12.75 1.25 -4.33
C GLU A 71 -14.05 1.23 -3.52
N ALA A 72 -13.94 1.09 -2.19
CA ALA A 72 -15.09 1.10 -1.28
C ALA A 72 -14.69 1.64 0.11
N LEU A 73 -15.70 2.07 0.87
CA LEU A 73 -15.55 2.66 2.20
C LEU A 73 -16.31 1.80 3.21
N GLY A 74 -15.66 1.52 4.33
CA GLY A 74 -16.30 0.94 5.50
C GLY A 74 -17.09 1.98 6.28
N GLU A 75 -17.90 1.51 7.23
CA GLU A 75 -18.72 2.35 8.10
C GLU A 75 -17.88 3.40 8.84
N GLY A 76 -18.37 4.64 8.91
CA GLY A 76 -17.70 5.74 9.62
C GLY A 76 -16.57 6.44 8.86
N VAL A 77 -16.22 6.00 7.64
CA VAL A 77 -15.22 6.69 6.81
C VAL A 77 -15.90 7.77 5.96
N ASN A 78 -15.91 9.01 6.46
CA ASN A 78 -16.63 10.14 5.85
C ASN A 78 -15.74 11.16 5.13
N HIS A 79 -14.41 11.04 5.23
CA HIS A 79 -13.43 12.03 4.73
C HIS A 79 -12.72 11.57 3.45
N PHE A 80 -13.14 10.45 2.87
CA PHE A 80 -12.68 9.94 1.58
C PHE A 80 -13.88 9.70 0.66
N LYS A 81 -13.64 9.66 -0.64
CA LYS A 81 -14.63 9.30 -1.66
C LYS A 81 -14.08 8.20 -2.55
N ILE A 82 -14.99 7.40 -3.10
CA ILE A 82 -14.64 6.41 -4.13
C ILE A 82 -13.94 7.13 -5.29
N GLY A 83 -12.80 6.57 -5.71
CA GLY A 83 -11.93 7.11 -6.75
C GLY A 83 -10.83 8.05 -6.25
N ASP A 84 -10.81 8.45 -4.98
CA ASP A 84 -9.71 9.26 -4.44
C ASP A 84 -8.40 8.48 -4.49
N ARG A 85 -7.32 9.16 -4.87
CA ARG A 85 -5.98 8.58 -4.95
C ARG A 85 -5.39 8.56 -3.57
N ILE A 86 -4.88 7.40 -3.16
CA ILE A 86 -4.46 7.19 -1.79
C ILE A 86 -3.12 6.48 -1.68
N LEU A 87 -2.42 6.79 -0.59
CA LEU A 87 -1.16 6.17 -0.18
C LEU A 87 -1.31 5.74 1.30
N PRO A 88 -1.47 4.43 1.56
CA PRO A 88 -1.48 3.92 2.93
C PRO A 88 -0.08 3.94 3.54
N GLU A 89 -0.01 4.34 4.81
CA GLU A 89 1.19 4.24 5.62
C GLU A 89 1.44 2.77 6.02
N CYS A 90 2.68 2.31 5.90
CA CYS A 90 3.07 0.95 6.28
C CYS A 90 3.05 0.71 7.79
N THR A 91 3.05 1.78 8.60
CA THR A 91 3.04 1.73 10.06
C THR A 91 1.98 2.68 10.62
N ILE A 92 0.91 2.12 11.17
CA ILE A 92 -0.23 2.88 11.69
C ILE A 92 -0.26 2.76 13.21
N GLY A 93 -0.03 3.86 13.92
CA GLY A 93 -0.12 3.89 15.38
C GLY A 93 -1.57 3.92 15.89
N CYS A 94 -1.80 3.49 17.14
CA CYS A 94 -3.13 3.56 17.75
C CYS A 94 -3.66 5.01 17.89
N GLY A 95 -2.75 5.99 18.00
CA GLY A 95 -3.08 7.41 18.16
C GLY A 95 -3.43 7.83 19.59
N VAL A 96 -3.43 6.92 20.56
CA VAL A 96 -3.87 7.21 21.94
C VAL A 96 -2.80 6.94 23.02
N CYS A 97 -1.76 6.15 22.70
CA CYS A 97 -0.68 5.89 23.65
C CYS A 97 0.32 7.06 23.73
N GLU A 98 1.16 7.06 24.77
CA GLU A 98 2.22 8.06 25.00
C GLU A 98 3.09 8.30 23.76
N TRP A 99 3.52 7.24 23.07
CA TRP A 99 4.35 7.32 21.87
C TRP A 99 3.62 8.00 20.72
N CYS A 100 2.35 7.64 20.50
CA CYS A 100 1.56 8.27 19.45
C CYS A 100 1.26 9.74 19.75
N LYS A 101 0.94 10.07 21.01
CA LYS A 101 0.71 11.45 21.45
C LYS A 101 1.98 12.32 21.33
N ALA A 102 3.16 11.72 21.53
CA ALA A 102 4.45 12.35 21.32
C ALA A 102 4.89 12.41 19.84
N GLY A 103 4.06 11.93 18.89
CA GLY A 103 4.40 11.87 17.46
C GLY A 103 5.33 10.71 17.06
N ASN A 104 5.77 9.89 18.01
CA ASN A 104 6.66 8.74 17.82
C ASN A 104 5.88 7.44 17.58
N TYR A 105 4.89 7.47 16.68
CA TYR A 105 3.97 6.34 16.47
C TYR A 105 4.65 5.06 15.93
N SER A 106 5.87 5.16 15.37
CA SER A 106 6.70 4.02 15.01
C SER A 106 7.05 3.12 16.21
N LEU A 107 7.11 3.71 17.42
CA LEU A 107 7.34 3.02 18.69
C LEU A 107 6.03 2.50 19.33
N CYS A 108 4.89 2.67 18.66
CA CYS A 108 3.62 2.19 19.17
C CYS A 108 3.63 0.66 19.32
N ARG A 109 3.27 0.16 20.50
CA ARG A 109 3.12 -1.28 20.76
C ARG A 109 1.77 -1.83 20.31
N ASN A 110 0.79 -0.95 20.13
CA ASN A 110 -0.59 -1.27 19.71
C ASN A 110 -0.84 -0.81 18.27
N ARG A 111 0.08 -1.11 17.35
CA ARG A 111 -0.04 -0.73 15.93
C ARG A 111 -1.26 -1.39 15.30
N MET A 112 -1.98 -0.62 14.49
CA MET A 112 -3.03 -1.16 13.64
C MET A 112 -2.38 -1.95 12.50
N LYS A 113 -3.02 -3.06 12.11
CA LYS A 113 -2.54 -3.94 11.06
C LYS A 113 -3.37 -3.72 9.80
N THR A 114 -2.73 -3.84 8.64
CA THR A 114 -3.46 -4.10 7.40
C THR A 114 -3.85 -5.58 7.36
N SER A 115 -4.94 -5.90 6.65
CA SER A 115 -5.43 -7.27 6.57
C SER A 115 -4.42 -8.22 5.92
N ASN A 116 -3.66 -7.71 4.94
CA ASN A 116 -2.68 -8.44 4.13
C ASN A 116 -1.62 -7.48 3.54
N GLY A 117 -0.67 -8.04 2.78
CA GLY A 117 0.28 -7.28 1.97
C GLY A 117 -0.34 -6.73 0.67
N ALA A 118 0.25 -5.67 0.15
CA ALA A 118 -0.26 -4.90 -0.98
C ALA A 118 0.13 -5.45 -2.36
N MET A 119 0.88 -6.55 -2.44
CA MET A 119 1.10 -7.27 -3.72
C MET A 119 -0.15 -8.10 -4.07
N ALA A 120 -1.28 -7.42 -4.27
CA ALA A 120 -2.59 -7.95 -4.56
C ALA A 120 -3.39 -6.95 -5.41
N ASP A 121 -4.50 -7.37 -6.03
CA ASP A 121 -5.37 -6.43 -6.77
C ASP A 121 -6.10 -5.46 -5.82
N TYR A 122 -6.41 -5.89 -4.59
CA TYR A 122 -7.11 -5.11 -3.56
C TYR A 122 -6.50 -5.30 -2.18
N LEU A 123 -6.60 -4.26 -1.34
CA LEU A 123 -6.14 -4.27 0.04
C LEU A 123 -7.10 -3.45 0.93
N THR A 124 -7.45 -3.96 2.12
CA THR A 124 -8.11 -3.13 3.13
C THR A 124 -7.09 -2.44 4.03
N VAL A 125 -7.29 -1.14 4.23
CA VAL A 125 -6.41 -0.29 5.04
C VAL A 125 -7.22 0.55 6.02
N PRO A 126 -6.75 0.77 7.25
CA PRO A 126 -7.41 1.71 8.17
C PRO A 126 -7.36 3.13 7.62
N ALA A 127 -8.51 3.81 7.51
CA ALA A 127 -8.61 5.16 6.94
C ALA A 127 -7.68 6.18 7.65
N LYS A 128 -7.48 6.01 8.96
CA LYS A 128 -6.59 6.83 9.79
C LYS A 128 -5.13 6.83 9.32
N GLY A 129 -4.70 5.77 8.66
CA GLY A 129 -3.33 5.59 8.15
C GLY A 129 -3.19 5.96 6.67
N VAL A 130 -4.17 6.63 6.07
CA VAL A 130 -4.17 6.90 4.63
C VAL A 130 -3.96 8.37 4.35
N LEU A 131 -3.05 8.66 3.42
CA LEU A 131 -2.87 9.99 2.85
C LEU A 131 -3.62 10.08 1.53
N GLU A 132 -4.48 11.09 1.38
CA GLU A 132 -5.02 11.49 0.09
C GLU A 132 -3.92 12.15 -0.74
N LEU A 133 -3.77 11.71 -1.99
CA LEU A 133 -2.86 12.32 -2.95
C LEU A 133 -3.60 13.38 -3.76
N PRO A 134 -2.99 14.57 -3.95
CA PRO A 134 -3.63 15.62 -4.73
C PRO A 134 -3.96 15.15 -6.14
N ARG A 135 -5.14 15.55 -6.62
CA ARG A 135 -5.47 15.50 -8.05
C ARG A 135 -4.51 16.48 -8.75
N GLN A 136 -4.01 16.10 -9.94
CA GLN A 136 -3.04 16.89 -10.70
C GLN A 136 -3.48 18.38 -10.79
N PRO A 137 -2.54 19.35 -10.88
CA PRO A 137 -2.89 20.77 -10.92
C PRO A 137 -3.90 21.05 -12.05
N GLY A 138 -5.08 21.55 -11.69
CA GLY A 138 -6.21 21.80 -12.60
C GLY A 138 -7.59 21.47 -12.03
N ALA A 139 -7.67 20.67 -10.95
CA ALA A 139 -8.92 20.39 -10.26
C ALA A 139 -9.04 21.28 -9.00
N ALA A 140 -9.85 22.33 -9.08
CA ALA A 140 -10.10 23.23 -7.96
C ALA A 140 -11.03 22.62 -6.89
N ARG A 141 -10.58 22.73 -5.63
CA ARG A 141 -11.25 22.87 -4.32
C ARG A 141 -10.29 22.22 -3.32
N GLY A 142 -9.64 22.89 -2.37
CA GLY A 142 -9.96 24.11 -1.63
C GLY A 142 -9.66 23.78 -0.17
N GLY A 143 -8.52 24.26 0.35
CA GLY A 143 -8.17 24.34 1.77
C GLY A 143 -7.75 23.04 2.48
N LEU A 144 -6.44 22.87 2.72
CA LEU A 144 -5.94 22.08 3.85
C LEU A 144 -4.85 22.87 4.54
N ASP A 145 -5.29 23.64 5.54
CA ASP A 145 -4.44 24.35 6.47
C ASP A 145 -3.72 23.37 7.42
N ARG A 146 -2.53 23.80 7.82
CA ARG A 146 -1.49 23.10 8.55
C ARG A 146 -1.81 23.04 10.04
N THR A 147 -2.07 21.87 10.57
CA THR A 147 -1.74 21.50 11.96
C THR A 147 -1.38 20.01 11.95
N GLY A 148 -0.33 19.47 12.53
CA GLY A 148 0.67 19.87 13.50
C GLY A 148 1.22 18.53 14.03
N SER A 149 2.54 18.41 14.18
CA SER A 149 3.30 17.28 14.77
C SER A 149 3.50 15.99 13.93
N GLY A 150 4.79 15.64 13.71
CA GLY A 150 5.26 14.25 13.61
C GLY A 150 5.27 13.51 12.26
N ARG A 151 4.67 14.02 11.17
CA ARG A 151 4.53 13.29 9.88
C ARG A 151 5.79 13.25 8.99
N ARG A 152 6.97 13.02 9.56
CA ARG A 152 8.22 12.88 8.78
C ARG A 152 8.89 11.56 9.12
N GLN A 153 8.51 10.45 8.48
CA GLN A 153 9.54 9.43 8.23
C GLN A 153 9.24 8.37 7.16
N CYS A 154 7.99 8.05 6.79
CA CYS A 154 7.77 7.09 5.69
C CYS A 154 7.12 7.73 4.45
N GLY A 155 6.09 8.57 4.61
CA GLY A 155 5.38 9.18 3.47
C GLY A 155 6.05 10.38 2.77
N SER A 156 6.89 11.17 3.45
CA SER A 156 7.37 12.47 2.91
C SER A 156 8.51 12.36 1.89
N GLU A 157 9.36 11.34 2.00
CA GLU A 157 10.42 11.07 1.02
C GLU A 157 9.94 10.16 -0.12
N MET A 158 8.83 9.43 0.07
CA MET A 158 8.20 8.59 -0.96
C MET A 158 7.80 9.41 -2.20
N TRP A 159 7.36 10.66 -2.02
CA TRP A 159 7.03 11.58 -3.12
C TRP A 159 8.22 11.88 -4.04
N LYS A 160 9.45 11.87 -3.52
CA LYS A 160 10.67 12.04 -4.33
C LYS A 160 11.00 10.75 -5.08
N TYR A 161 10.82 9.60 -4.44
CA TYR A 161 11.02 8.30 -5.07
C TYR A 161 9.95 7.93 -6.11
N PHE A 162 8.70 8.43 -6.03
CA PHE A 162 7.71 8.27 -7.11
C PHE A 162 8.08 9.01 -8.41
N ARG A 163 9.06 9.95 -8.38
CA ARG A 163 9.67 10.50 -9.60
C ARG A 163 10.77 9.60 -10.18
N GLU A 164 11.39 8.72 -9.39
CA GLU A 164 12.63 8.02 -9.75
C GLU A 164 12.54 6.48 -9.75
N ILE A 165 11.60 5.86 -9.04
CA ILE A 165 11.53 4.39 -8.94
C ILE A 165 10.43 3.80 -9.83
N GLY A 166 10.90 2.95 -10.75
CA GLY A 166 10.21 1.71 -11.12
C GLY A 166 9.98 1.46 -12.61
N GLY A 167 10.98 1.39 -13.49
CA GLY A 167 10.71 1.35 -14.94
C GLY A 167 11.20 0.11 -15.64
N CYS A 168 10.53 -0.24 -16.74
CA CYS A 168 11.11 -1.12 -17.75
C CYS A 168 12.47 -0.53 -18.18
N HIS A 169 13.57 -1.25 -17.90
CA HIS A 169 14.95 -0.80 -18.17
C HIS A 169 15.22 -0.46 -19.64
N ARG A 170 14.34 -0.87 -20.56
CA ARG A 170 14.49 -0.63 -22.00
C ARG A 170 13.83 0.66 -22.51
N CYS A 171 12.77 1.16 -21.86
CA CYS A 171 12.03 2.34 -22.33
C CYS A 171 11.92 3.48 -21.29
N GLY A 172 12.51 3.32 -20.10
CA GLY A 172 12.50 4.37 -19.06
C GLY A 172 11.13 4.64 -18.45
N ASN A 173 10.15 3.74 -18.67
CA ASN A 173 8.79 3.95 -18.18
C ASN A 173 8.56 3.24 -16.84
N HIS A 174 9.05 3.88 -15.78
CA HIS A 174 8.48 4.16 -14.46
C HIS A 174 7.34 3.35 -13.76
N ARG A 175 6.71 2.28 -14.30
CA ARG A 175 5.47 1.71 -13.72
C ARG A 175 5.37 0.17 -13.68
N ILE A 176 5.35 -0.46 -12.49
CA ILE A 176 4.81 -1.84 -12.29
C ILE A 176 3.29 -1.73 -12.12
N ARG A 177 2.53 -2.08 -13.17
CA ARG A 177 1.06 -2.13 -13.14
C ARG A 177 0.59 -3.52 -12.77
N ILE A 178 -0.10 -3.63 -11.63
CA ILE A 178 -0.68 -4.91 -11.18
C ILE A 178 -1.96 -5.25 -11.98
N SER A 179 -2.60 -4.29 -12.66
CA SER A 179 -3.85 -4.51 -13.40
C SER A 179 -3.67 -4.71 -14.92
N GLY A 180 -3.92 -5.96 -15.36
CA GLY A 180 -4.23 -6.33 -16.75
C GLY A 180 -3.05 -6.75 -17.63
N ASN A 181 -3.30 -7.70 -18.53
CA ASN A 181 -2.46 -8.08 -19.69
C ASN A 181 -2.37 -6.95 -20.74
N LEU A 182 -2.25 -5.69 -20.31
CA LEU A 182 -2.12 -4.57 -21.22
C LEU A 182 -0.62 -4.32 -21.43
N PRO A 183 -0.14 -4.39 -22.68
CA PRO A 183 1.27 -4.21 -22.98
C PRO A 183 1.76 -2.83 -22.51
N CYS A 184 3.02 -2.75 -22.08
CA CYS A 184 3.64 -1.47 -21.74
C CYS A 184 3.45 -0.49 -22.92
N PRO A 185 2.82 0.70 -22.72
CA PRO A 185 2.50 1.60 -23.83
C PRO A 185 3.73 2.16 -24.56
N GLY A 186 4.94 1.96 -24.02
CA GLY A 186 6.20 2.31 -24.67
C GLY A 186 6.86 1.17 -25.46
N CYS A 187 6.74 -0.10 -25.02
CA CYS A 187 7.51 -1.20 -25.63
C CYS A 187 6.71 -2.46 -25.97
N GLY A 188 5.40 -2.52 -25.69
CA GLY A 188 4.58 -3.65 -26.13
C GLY A 188 4.65 -4.92 -25.27
N GLU A 189 5.55 -5.01 -24.27
CA GLU A 189 5.74 -6.23 -23.48
C GLU A 189 4.84 -6.29 -22.23
N ILE A 190 4.32 -7.48 -21.94
CA ILE A 190 3.58 -7.83 -20.72
C ILE A 190 4.61 -8.28 -19.68
N LEU A 191 4.97 -7.39 -18.74
CA LEU A 191 5.81 -7.77 -17.60
C LEU A 191 4.92 -8.35 -16.49
N CYS A 192 4.71 -9.67 -16.57
CA CYS A 192 4.36 -10.48 -15.41
C CYS A 192 5.64 -10.84 -14.68
N LEU A 193 5.83 -10.31 -13.47
CA LEU A 193 6.62 -10.92 -12.41
C LEU A 193 5.89 -10.71 -11.09
#